data_AF-A0A2K0YB06-F1
#
_entry.id   AF-A0A2K0YB06-F1
#
_cell.length_a   1.000
_cell.length_b   1.000
_cell.length_c   1.000
_cell.angle_alpha   90.00
_cell.angle_beta   90.00
_cell.angle_gamma   90.00
#
_symmetry.space_group_name_H-M   'P 1'
#
loop_
_entity.id
_entity.type
_entity.pdbx_description
1 polymer ?
#
loop_
_entity_poly.entity_id
_entity_poly.type
_entity_poly.pdbx_seq_one_letter_code
_entity_poly.pdbx_strand_id
1 'polypeptide(L)'
;MALLRDVMVPMRDGVRLATDIAIPSENGVAPAAGHFPTLIVRTPYDKNVTSTFPPDMVAVATMIQPIAGASRGYVVIYQDVRRAHRSEGKLEPMLNETPDCGDLLAWVRNQPWSAGRIAFCGPSYHGGSSMMGTVAAPEGLVTTYLQAPATDQFKSGWVFFDGIFRLHLATQWAIMQSLDPTSHDNPASAAAARDDFRKLHHDEHMTWMTAQFPEGFFDRLLRTTPLKDMPVARHLSFWRQWIDNRENPTRSGTRCGVQASWWRNARWNG
;
A
#
# COMPACT_ATOMS: atom_id res chain seq x y z
N MET A 1 -10.40 -10.21 -21.53
CA MET A 1 -9.89 -8.87 -21.13
C MET A 1 -8.65 -8.57 -21.94
N ALA A 2 -8.39 -7.31 -22.28
CA ALA A 2 -7.08 -6.85 -22.67
C ALA A 2 -6.35 -6.38 -21.42
N LEU A 3 -5.07 -6.71 -21.27
CA LEU A 3 -4.28 -6.32 -20.10
C LEU A 3 -3.13 -5.42 -20.53
N LEU A 4 -3.14 -4.18 -20.05
CA LEU A 4 -2.01 -3.26 -20.16
C LEU A 4 -1.21 -3.38 -18.86
N ARG A 5 0.07 -3.76 -18.97
CA ARG A 5 0.95 -3.88 -17.80
C ARG A 5 1.87 -2.68 -17.69
N ASP A 6 2.20 -2.31 -16.46
CA ASP A 6 3.22 -1.32 -16.14
C ASP A 6 3.00 0.03 -16.83
N VAL A 7 1.74 0.44 -16.97
CA VAL A 7 1.39 1.78 -17.47
C VAL A 7 1.85 2.80 -16.43
N MET A 8 2.83 3.63 -16.79
CA MET A 8 3.41 4.63 -15.90
C MET A 8 2.53 5.89 -15.87
N VAL A 9 1.73 6.04 -14.82
CA VAL A 9 0.82 7.17 -14.65
C VAL A 9 1.58 8.33 -13.99
N PRO A 10 1.70 9.51 -14.64
CA PRO A 10 2.41 10.64 -14.08
C PRO A 10 1.60 11.33 -12.98
N MET A 11 2.24 11.60 -11.86
CA MET A 11 1.72 12.42 -10.76
C MET A 11 2.10 13.90 -10.98
N ARG A 12 1.49 14.80 -10.21
CA ARG A 12 1.67 16.26 -10.30
C ARG A 12 3.12 16.73 -10.12
N ASP A 13 3.93 15.92 -9.44
CA ASP A 13 5.33 16.19 -9.11
C ASP A 13 6.31 15.49 -10.05
N GLY A 14 5.81 14.89 -11.14
CA GLY A 14 6.61 14.21 -12.16
C GLY A 14 6.98 12.76 -11.83
N VAL A 15 6.74 12.30 -10.60
CA VAL A 15 6.88 10.89 -10.23
C VAL A 15 5.84 10.06 -10.95
N ARG A 16 6.22 8.88 -11.44
CA ARG A 16 5.31 8.00 -12.16
C ARG A 16 4.99 6.74 -11.36
N LEU A 17 3.71 6.40 -11.28
CA LEU A 17 3.23 5.22 -10.57
C LEU A 17 2.84 4.12 -11.56
N ALA A 18 3.40 2.93 -11.36
CA ALA A 18 3.17 1.78 -12.21
C ALA A 18 1.76 1.22 -11.99
N THR A 19 1.04 1.00 -13.09
CA THR A 19 -0.39 0.68 -13.07
C THR A 19 -0.71 -0.43 -14.08
N ASP A 20 -1.35 -1.51 -13.60
CA ASP A 20 -1.91 -2.57 -14.45
C ASP A 20 -3.39 -2.29 -14.70
N ILE A 21 -3.82 -2.43 -15.95
CA ILE A 21 -5.17 -2.06 -16.42
C ILE A 21 -5.77 -3.23 -17.18
N ALA A 22 -6.76 -3.88 -16.57
CA ALA A 22 -7.59 -4.90 -17.20
C ALA A 22 -8.83 -4.24 -17.80
N ILE A 23 -8.94 -4.27 -19.13
CA ILE A 23 -10.00 -3.62 -19.90
C ILE A 23 -10.91 -4.68 -20.52
N PRO A 24 -12.24 -4.48 -20.58
CA PRO A 24 -13.14 -5.33 -21.35
C PRO A 24 -12.63 -5.54 -22.77
N SER A 25 -12.75 -6.76 -23.29
CA SER A 25 -12.22 -7.16 -24.61
C SER A 25 -12.99 -8.36 -25.12
N GLU A 26 -13.37 -8.34 -26.40
CA GLU A 26 -14.11 -9.41 -27.06
C GLU A 26 -13.21 -10.59 -27.45
N ASN A 27 -11.99 -10.32 -27.92
CA ASN A 27 -11.03 -11.33 -28.38
C ASN A 27 -9.89 -11.61 -27.39
N GLY A 28 -9.90 -10.94 -26.23
CA GLY A 28 -8.85 -11.06 -25.21
C GLY A 28 -7.53 -10.35 -25.56
N VAL A 29 -7.47 -9.63 -26.68
CA VAL A 29 -6.25 -8.96 -27.16
C VAL A 29 -6.45 -7.44 -27.16
N ALA A 30 -7.47 -6.95 -27.87
CA ALA A 30 -7.73 -5.52 -28.00
C ALA A 30 -8.86 -5.08 -27.05
N PRO A 31 -8.79 -3.88 -26.45
CA PRO A 31 -9.91 -3.28 -25.75
C PRO A 31 -11.18 -3.29 -26.62
N ALA A 32 -12.32 -3.66 -26.02
CA ALA A 32 -13.61 -3.53 -26.68
C ALA A 32 -13.94 -2.04 -26.89
N ALA A 33 -14.71 -1.74 -27.94
CA ALA A 33 -15.19 -0.38 -28.17
C ALA A 33 -16.15 0.05 -27.06
N GLY A 34 -16.08 1.31 -26.64
CA GLY A 34 -16.99 1.91 -25.66
C GLY A 34 -16.30 2.51 -24.45
N HIS A 35 -17.14 2.99 -23.52
CA HIS A 35 -16.72 3.63 -22.28
C HIS A 35 -17.20 2.81 -21.08
N PHE A 36 -16.30 2.50 -20.16
CA PHE A 36 -16.55 1.59 -19.05
C PHE A 36 -16.35 2.27 -17.69
N PRO A 37 -17.17 1.95 -16.67
CA PRO A 37 -16.88 2.33 -15.29
C PRO A 37 -15.59 1.67 -14.82
N THR A 38 -14.88 2.32 -13.89
CA THR A 38 -13.55 1.88 -13.43
C THR A 38 -13.58 1.49 -11.96
N LEU A 39 -12.98 0.35 -11.63
CA LEU A 39 -12.71 -0.08 -10.27
C LEU A 39 -11.21 0.01 -10.02
N ILE A 40 -10.80 0.66 -8.94
CA ILE A 40 -9.39 0.91 -8.63
C ILE A 40 -9.01 0.28 -7.29
N VAL A 41 -7.91 -0.46 -7.30
CA VAL A 41 -7.21 -0.97 -6.12
C VAL A 41 -5.80 -0.36 -6.11
N ARG A 42 -5.42 0.29 -5.01
CA ARG A 42 -4.07 0.85 -4.81
C ARG A 42 -3.35 0.04 -3.73
N THR A 43 -2.12 -0.38 -3.99
CA THR A 43 -1.45 -1.38 -3.13
C THR A 43 0.05 -1.07 -2.91
N PRO A 44 0.57 -1.28 -1.69
CA PRO A 44 2.00 -1.35 -1.41
C PRO A 44 2.54 -2.78 -1.48
N TYR A 45 1.79 -3.72 -2.08
CA TYR A 45 1.99 -5.15 -1.92
C TYR A 45 2.16 -5.94 -3.24
N ASP A 46 2.68 -5.27 -4.25
CA ASP A 46 2.81 -5.67 -5.65
C ASP A 46 1.45 -5.79 -6.34
N LYS A 47 1.20 -4.85 -7.24
CA LYS A 47 0.03 -4.80 -8.13
C LYS A 47 -0.08 -6.03 -9.03
N ASN A 48 0.99 -6.81 -9.23
CA ASN A 48 0.96 -8.05 -9.99
C ASN A 48 0.31 -9.20 -9.20
N VAL A 49 -0.97 -9.02 -8.88
CA VAL A 49 -1.74 -9.87 -7.98
C VAL A 49 -1.79 -11.34 -8.41
N THR A 50 -1.64 -11.63 -9.70
CA THR A 50 -1.62 -13.02 -10.23
C THR A 50 -0.31 -13.76 -9.94
N SER A 51 0.78 -13.03 -9.70
CA SER A 51 2.05 -13.61 -9.25
C SER A 51 2.18 -13.55 -7.72
N THR A 52 1.49 -12.59 -7.09
CA THR A 52 1.46 -12.39 -5.65
C THR A 52 0.54 -13.41 -4.95
N PHE A 53 -0.65 -13.68 -5.48
CA PHE A 53 -1.64 -14.55 -4.86
C PHE A 53 -1.94 -15.79 -5.71
N PRO A 54 -2.18 -16.96 -5.06
CA PRO A 54 -2.92 -18.05 -5.70
C PRO A 54 -4.22 -17.52 -6.35
N PRO A 55 -4.64 -18.06 -7.51
CA PRO A 55 -5.79 -17.51 -8.25
C PRO A 55 -7.08 -17.39 -7.42
N ASP A 56 -7.31 -18.31 -6.49
CA ASP A 56 -8.45 -18.36 -5.56
C ASP A 56 -8.35 -17.31 -4.43
N MET A 57 -7.15 -16.86 -4.10
CA MET A 57 -6.89 -15.85 -3.06
C MET A 57 -6.91 -14.42 -3.58
N VAL A 58 -6.77 -14.18 -4.89
CA VAL A 58 -6.76 -12.82 -5.47
C VAL A 58 -8.00 -12.05 -5.05
N ALA A 59 -9.19 -12.64 -5.22
CA ALA A 59 -10.46 -11.98 -4.89
C ALA A 59 -10.60 -11.70 -3.38
N VAL A 60 -10.10 -12.60 -2.53
CA VAL A 60 -10.13 -12.42 -1.08
C VAL A 60 -9.18 -11.30 -0.64
N ALA A 61 -7.98 -11.26 -1.21
CA ALA A 61 -6.93 -10.34 -0.79
C ALA A 61 -7.12 -8.90 -1.31
N THR A 62 -7.86 -8.73 -2.39
CA THR A 62 -7.98 -7.45 -3.10
C THR A 62 -9.42 -6.99 -3.30
N MET A 63 -10.39 -7.86 -3.00
CA MET A 63 -11.83 -7.71 -3.22
C MET A 63 -12.27 -7.71 -4.69
N ILE A 64 -11.35 -7.61 -5.67
CA ILE A 64 -11.70 -7.57 -7.10
C ILE A 64 -10.76 -8.48 -7.90
N GLN A 65 -11.29 -9.52 -8.53
CA GLN A 65 -10.50 -10.28 -9.50
C GLN A 65 -10.50 -9.58 -10.88
N PRO A 66 -9.33 -9.23 -11.48
CA PRO A 66 -9.27 -8.43 -12.71
C PRO A 66 -10.06 -9.00 -13.90
N ILE A 67 -9.95 -10.32 -14.15
CA ILE A 67 -10.64 -11.00 -15.25
C ILE A 67 -12.15 -10.97 -15.02
N ALA A 68 -12.60 -11.21 -13.80
CA ALA A 68 -14.00 -11.24 -13.40
C ALA A 68 -14.66 -9.85 -13.46
N GLY A 69 -13.90 -8.79 -13.15
CA GLY A 69 -14.37 -7.40 -13.31
C GLY A 69 -14.45 -7.01 -14.78
N ALA A 70 -13.40 -7.28 -15.55
CA ALA A 70 -13.37 -6.98 -16.99
C ALA A 70 -14.43 -7.74 -17.79
N SER A 71 -14.72 -9.01 -17.43
CA SER A 71 -15.81 -9.77 -18.06
C SER A 71 -17.21 -9.26 -17.72
N ARG A 72 -17.35 -8.42 -16.68
CA ARG A 72 -18.59 -7.75 -16.29
C ARG A 72 -18.69 -6.31 -16.82
N GLY A 73 -17.78 -5.90 -17.71
CA GLY A 73 -17.82 -4.57 -18.33
C GLY A 73 -17.22 -3.45 -17.49
N TYR A 74 -16.34 -3.77 -16.53
CA TYR A 74 -15.58 -2.79 -15.77
C TYR A 74 -14.13 -2.74 -16.26
N VAL A 75 -13.53 -1.54 -16.29
CA VAL A 75 -12.07 -1.46 -16.26
C VAL A 75 -11.61 -1.71 -14.83
N VAL A 76 -10.64 -2.59 -14.63
CA VAL A 76 -10.05 -2.85 -13.32
C VAL A 76 -8.61 -2.39 -13.31
N ILE A 77 -8.28 -1.52 -12.35
CA ILE A 77 -6.94 -0.95 -12.18
C ILE A 77 -6.32 -1.45 -10.89
N TYR A 78 -5.07 -1.88 -11.00
CA TYR A 78 -4.17 -2.13 -9.89
C TYR A 78 -2.97 -1.20 -9.98
N GLN A 79 -2.78 -0.35 -8.98
CA GLN A 79 -1.66 0.58 -8.95
C GLN A 79 -0.74 0.29 -7.76
N ASP A 80 0.56 0.19 -8.03
CA ASP A 80 1.58 0.22 -7.00
C ASP A 80 1.64 1.66 -6.43
N VAL A 81 1.49 1.82 -5.12
CA VAL A 81 1.62 3.15 -4.50
C VAL A 81 3.05 3.69 -4.64
N ARG A 82 3.24 4.98 -4.33
CA ARG A 82 4.54 5.65 -4.44
C ARG A 82 5.65 4.88 -3.72
N ARG A 83 6.74 4.62 -4.47
CA ARG A 83 7.89 3.76 -4.10
C ARG A 83 7.52 2.36 -3.60
N ALA A 84 6.44 1.79 -4.12
CA ALA A 84 6.19 0.36 -4.04
C ALA A 84 6.50 -0.29 -5.39
N HIS A 85 7.25 -1.38 -5.36
CA HIS A 85 7.57 -2.23 -6.50
C HIS A 85 8.05 -1.47 -7.74
N ARG A 86 7.17 -1.33 -8.74
CA ARG A 86 7.52 -0.74 -10.04
C ARG A 86 7.25 0.77 -10.09
N SER A 87 6.67 1.35 -9.04
CA SER A 87 6.44 2.78 -8.91
C SER A 87 7.67 3.55 -8.46
N GLU A 88 7.82 4.76 -8.98
CA GLU A 88 8.88 5.69 -8.59
C GLU A 88 8.60 6.39 -7.25
N GLY A 89 9.57 7.18 -6.75
CA GLY A 89 9.41 8.08 -5.61
C GLY A 89 10.11 7.63 -4.33
N LYS A 90 9.65 8.14 -3.17
CA LYS A 90 10.07 7.70 -1.83
C LYS A 90 8.90 7.09 -1.07
N LEU A 91 9.21 6.12 -0.22
CA LEU A 91 8.25 5.31 0.52
C LEU A 91 7.98 6.06 1.81
N GLU A 92 6.88 6.77 1.81
CA GLU A 92 6.36 7.51 2.95
C GLU A 92 4.94 7.01 3.16
N PRO A 93 4.75 5.90 3.92
CA PRO A 93 3.47 5.22 4.00
C PRO A 93 2.37 6.20 4.35
N MET A 94 1.28 6.18 3.60
CA MET A 94 0.08 7.00 3.83
C MET A 94 0.27 8.53 3.68
N LEU A 95 1.46 9.05 3.37
CA LEU A 95 1.69 10.49 3.25
C LEU A 95 1.09 11.06 1.95
N ASN A 96 1.35 10.38 0.84
CA ASN A 96 1.06 10.87 -0.51
C ASN A 96 -0.26 10.31 -1.10
N GLU A 97 -1.04 9.54 -0.34
CA GLU A 97 -2.19 8.82 -0.91
C GLU A 97 -3.31 9.77 -1.37
N THR A 98 -3.66 10.78 -0.58
CA THR A 98 -4.71 11.75 -0.97
C THR A 98 -4.36 12.47 -2.28
N PRO A 99 -3.18 13.11 -2.40
CA PRO A 99 -2.78 13.68 -3.67
C PRO A 99 -2.74 12.58 -4.76
N ASP A 100 -1.96 11.52 -4.62
CA ASP A 100 -1.74 10.55 -5.71
C ASP A 100 -3.06 9.89 -6.20
N CYS A 101 -4.03 9.68 -5.30
CA CYS A 101 -5.40 9.28 -5.68
C CYS A 101 -6.06 10.30 -6.62
N GLY A 102 -5.96 11.59 -6.31
CA GLY A 102 -6.52 12.66 -7.14
C GLY A 102 -5.92 12.68 -8.56
N ASP A 103 -4.61 12.50 -8.68
CA ASP A 103 -3.94 12.46 -9.98
C ASP A 103 -4.34 11.23 -10.79
N LEU A 104 -4.40 10.06 -10.14
CA LEU A 104 -4.87 8.84 -10.78
C LEU A 104 -6.30 8.99 -11.31
N LEU A 105 -7.22 9.56 -10.52
CA LEU A 105 -8.60 9.76 -10.95
C LEU A 105 -8.70 10.73 -12.14
N ALA A 106 -7.96 11.84 -12.08
CA ALA A 106 -7.88 12.78 -13.21
C ALA A 106 -7.32 12.10 -14.46
N TRP A 107 -6.28 11.28 -14.32
CA TRP A 107 -5.70 10.53 -15.42
C TRP A 107 -6.69 9.51 -16.01
N VAL A 108 -7.38 8.73 -15.16
CA VAL A 108 -8.37 7.72 -15.56
C VAL A 108 -9.53 8.35 -16.32
N ARG A 109 -10.02 9.51 -15.90
CA ARG A 109 -11.13 10.20 -16.58
C ARG A 109 -10.79 10.66 -18.00
N ASN A 110 -9.51 10.91 -18.27
CA ASN A 110 -9.03 11.33 -19.58
C ASN A 110 -8.68 10.17 -20.51
N GLN A 111 -8.87 8.92 -20.09
CA GLN A 111 -8.61 7.76 -20.94
C GLN A 111 -9.76 7.51 -21.92
N PRO A 112 -9.47 7.07 -23.15
CA PRO A 112 -10.49 6.88 -24.19
C PRO A 112 -11.51 5.78 -23.87
N TRP A 113 -11.21 4.89 -22.93
CA TRP A 113 -12.10 3.83 -22.48
C TRP A 113 -12.94 4.23 -21.25
N SER A 114 -12.78 5.45 -20.72
CA SER A 114 -13.35 5.85 -19.44
C SER A 114 -14.78 6.34 -19.56
N ALA A 115 -15.69 5.80 -18.74
CA ALA A 115 -17.04 6.34 -18.58
C ALA A 115 -17.12 7.49 -17.55
N GLY A 116 -15.98 7.95 -17.00
CA GLY A 116 -15.92 8.98 -15.98
C GLY A 116 -16.52 8.59 -14.62
N ARG A 117 -16.93 7.32 -14.45
CA ARG A 117 -17.50 6.78 -13.21
C ARG A 117 -16.50 5.82 -12.59
N ILE A 118 -15.97 6.20 -11.42
CA ILE A 118 -14.88 5.50 -10.77
C ILE A 118 -15.29 5.08 -9.37
N ALA A 119 -14.86 3.89 -8.94
CA ALA A 119 -14.97 3.45 -7.56
C ALA A 119 -13.62 2.94 -7.06
N PHE A 120 -13.27 3.29 -5.83
CA PHE A 120 -12.17 2.65 -5.13
C PHE A 120 -12.66 1.39 -4.42
N CYS A 121 -11.81 0.37 -4.37
CA CYS A 121 -12.08 -0.86 -3.67
C CYS A 121 -10.82 -1.41 -2.99
N GLY A 122 -11.02 -2.14 -1.89
CA GLY A 122 -9.99 -3.00 -1.34
C GLY A 122 -9.96 -3.05 0.19
N PRO A 123 -9.25 -4.05 0.75
CA PRO A 123 -9.17 -4.24 2.17
C PRO A 123 -7.94 -3.57 2.80
N SER A 124 -7.95 -3.36 4.12
CA SER A 124 -6.76 -2.98 4.89
C SER A 124 -6.06 -1.73 4.31
N TYR A 125 -4.78 -1.78 3.94
CA TYR A 125 -4.05 -0.66 3.33
C TYR A 125 -4.71 -0.19 2.03
N HIS A 126 -5.19 -1.11 1.18
CA HIS A 126 -5.90 -0.74 -0.05
C HIS A 126 -7.12 0.14 0.26
N GLY A 127 -7.84 -0.20 1.33
CA GLY A 127 -8.98 0.57 1.78
C GLY A 127 -8.57 1.88 2.45
N GLY A 128 -7.49 1.89 3.22
CA GLY A 128 -6.95 3.09 3.85
C GLY A 128 -6.48 4.14 2.83
N SER A 129 -5.66 3.74 1.85
CA SER A 129 -5.19 4.64 0.79
C SER A 129 -6.34 5.21 -0.03
N SER A 130 -7.29 4.34 -0.39
CA SER A 130 -8.51 4.70 -1.10
C SER A 130 -9.38 5.69 -0.30
N MET A 131 -9.61 5.42 0.99
CA MET A 131 -10.38 6.30 1.88
C MET A 131 -9.80 7.70 1.94
N MET A 132 -8.47 7.83 2.03
CA MET A 132 -7.80 9.12 2.04
C MET A 132 -7.97 9.89 0.71
N GLY A 133 -8.11 9.18 -0.42
CA GLY A 133 -8.52 9.77 -1.69
C GLY A 133 -10.00 10.17 -1.72
N THR A 134 -10.88 9.37 -1.13
CA THR A 134 -12.34 9.62 -1.08
C THR A 134 -12.69 10.89 -0.33
N VAL A 135 -11.99 11.20 0.77
CA VAL A 135 -12.25 12.41 1.59
C VAL A 135 -12.04 13.71 0.79
N ALA A 136 -11.20 13.70 -0.24
CA ALA A 136 -11.02 14.84 -1.13
C ALA A 136 -12.21 15.07 -2.09
N ALA A 137 -13.22 14.17 -2.08
CA ALA A 137 -14.38 14.16 -2.96
C ALA A 137 -14.06 14.48 -4.45
N PRO A 138 -13.08 13.79 -5.04
CA PRO A 138 -12.62 14.09 -6.40
C PRO A 138 -13.70 13.82 -7.44
N GLU A 139 -13.73 14.65 -8.48
CA GLU A 139 -14.67 14.53 -9.58
C GLU A 139 -14.59 13.15 -10.25
N GLY A 140 -15.74 12.54 -10.50
CA GLY A 140 -15.87 11.20 -11.11
C GLY A 140 -15.84 10.02 -10.14
N LEU A 141 -15.48 10.24 -8.87
CA LEU A 141 -15.60 9.20 -7.84
C LEU A 141 -17.07 9.02 -7.43
N VAL A 142 -17.66 7.88 -7.78
CA VAL A 142 -19.07 7.57 -7.53
C VAL A 142 -19.26 6.91 -6.16
N THR A 143 -18.36 6.02 -5.78
CA THR A 143 -18.44 5.28 -4.52
C THR A 143 -17.09 4.74 -4.09
N THR A 144 -17.03 4.19 -2.88
CA THR A 144 -15.84 3.53 -2.33
C THR A 144 -16.28 2.33 -1.48
N TYR A 145 -15.81 1.13 -1.83
CA TYR A 145 -16.17 -0.12 -1.16
C TYR A 145 -14.97 -0.70 -0.43
N LEU A 146 -14.96 -0.56 0.91
CA LEU A 146 -13.79 -0.84 1.74
C LEU A 146 -14.09 -1.93 2.75
N GLN A 147 -13.09 -2.79 3.00
CA GLN A 147 -13.17 -3.80 4.05
C GLN A 147 -12.05 -3.60 5.06
N ALA A 148 -12.42 -3.46 6.34
CA ALA A 148 -11.48 -3.18 7.41
C ALA A 148 -10.43 -2.11 7.05
N PRO A 149 -10.82 -0.89 6.60
CA PRO A 149 -9.91 0.24 6.65
C PRO A 149 -9.79 0.73 8.10
N ALA A 150 -8.64 1.29 8.47
CA ALA A 150 -8.56 2.11 9.67
C ALA A 150 -9.02 3.52 9.33
N THR A 151 -10.16 3.93 9.89
CA THR A 151 -10.80 5.25 9.69
C THR A 151 -10.14 6.35 10.51
N ASP A 152 -9.67 6.01 11.71
CA ASP A 152 -8.90 6.85 12.61
C ASP A 152 -7.67 6.05 13.06
N GLN A 153 -6.49 6.48 12.64
CA GLN A 153 -5.25 5.75 12.93
C GLN A 153 -4.79 5.86 14.39
N PHE A 154 -5.38 6.77 15.17
CA PHE A 154 -5.04 6.96 16.59
C PHE A 154 -6.02 6.23 17.51
N LYS A 155 -7.33 6.39 17.27
CA LYS A 155 -8.37 5.78 18.10
C LYS A 155 -8.63 4.32 17.76
N SER A 156 -8.65 3.97 16.48
CA SER A 156 -9.04 2.63 16.02
C SER A 156 -8.16 2.14 14.87
N GLY A 157 -6.88 2.48 14.94
CA GLY A 157 -5.91 2.29 13.88
C GLY A 157 -5.20 0.94 13.91
N TRP A 158 -4.41 0.74 12.86
CA TRP A 158 -3.46 -0.37 12.78
C TRP A 158 -2.19 -0.06 13.57
N VAL A 159 -1.78 1.21 13.59
CA VAL A 159 -0.55 1.65 14.26
C VAL A 159 -0.83 2.02 15.73
N PHE A 160 -1.96 2.66 16.01
CA PHE A 160 -2.39 2.97 17.38
C PHE A 160 -3.84 2.54 17.61
N PHE A 161 -4.16 2.17 18.84
CA PHE A 161 -5.52 1.90 19.29
C PHE A 161 -5.75 2.61 20.62
N ASP A 162 -6.73 3.50 20.65
CA ASP A 162 -6.97 4.43 21.76
C ASP A 162 -5.69 5.16 22.23
N GLY A 163 -4.86 5.57 21.27
CA GLY A 163 -3.57 6.21 21.51
C GLY A 163 -2.43 5.30 21.96
N ILE A 164 -2.70 4.01 22.18
CA ILE A 164 -1.68 3.01 22.52
C ILE A 164 -1.02 2.51 21.24
N PHE A 165 0.30 2.63 21.15
CA PHE A 165 1.06 2.10 20.02
C PHE A 165 0.98 0.57 19.95
N ARG A 166 0.51 0.03 18.83
CA ARG A 166 0.37 -1.41 18.58
C ARG A 166 1.70 -1.98 18.10
N LEU A 167 2.67 -2.03 19.01
CA LEU A 167 4.05 -2.42 18.72
C LEU A 167 4.17 -3.73 17.93
N HIS A 168 3.41 -4.75 18.30
CA HIS A 168 3.42 -6.03 17.58
C HIS A 168 3.05 -5.87 16.09
N LEU A 169 1.93 -5.22 15.80
CA LEU A 169 1.44 -5.06 14.43
C LEU A 169 2.36 -4.14 13.60
N ALA A 170 2.85 -3.06 14.20
CA ALA A 170 3.77 -2.14 13.54
C ALA A 170 5.11 -2.83 13.19
N THR A 171 5.69 -3.58 14.14
CA THR A 171 6.95 -4.32 13.91
C THR A 171 6.76 -5.44 12.90
N GLN A 172 5.67 -6.21 12.99
CA GLN A 172 5.35 -7.26 12.04
C GLN A 172 5.24 -6.70 10.62
N TRP A 173 4.47 -5.63 10.44
CA TRP A 173 4.29 -5.00 9.13
C TRP A 173 5.60 -4.44 8.59
N ALA A 174 6.42 -3.80 9.43
CA ALA A 174 7.74 -3.30 9.03
C ALA A 174 8.68 -4.44 8.57
N ILE A 175 8.76 -5.54 9.33
CA ILE A 175 9.56 -6.71 8.94
C ILE A 175 9.08 -7.26 7.59
N MET A 176 7.77 -7.39 7.41
CA MET A 176 7.17 -7.86 6.17
C MET A 176 7.51 -6.97 4.97
N GLN A 177 7.42 -5.65 5.12
CA GLN A 177 7.77 -4.69 4.07
C GLN A 177 9.26 -4.74 3.69
N SER A 178 10.15 -4.94 4.66
CA SER A 178 11.59 -5.04 4.39
C SER A 178 12.05 -6.29 3.63
N LEU A 179 11.16 -7.25 3.37
CA LEU A 179 11.49 -8.40 2.52
C LEU A 179 11.44 -8.03 1.03
N ASP A 180 10.72 -6.96 0.69
CA ASP A 180 10.68 -6.41 -0.65
C ASP A 180 11.85 -5.43 -0.87
N PRO A 181 12.77 -5.69 -1.81
CA PRO A 181 13.90 -4.81 -2.09
C PRO A 181 13.50 -3.39 -2.47
N THR A 182 12.31 -3.20 -3.03
CA THR A 182 11.85 -1.87 -3.48
C THR A 182 11.44 -0.96 -2.33
N SER A 183 11.20 -1.53 -1.14
CA SER A 183 10.98 -0.78 0.10
C SER A 183 12.24 -0.12 0.65
N HIS A 184 13.41 -0.40 0.07
CA HIS A 184 14.70 0.11 0.53
C HIS A 184 15.22 1.28 -0.31
N ASP A 185 15.98 2.18 0.32
CA ASP A 185 16.60 3.31 -0.38
C ASP A 185 17.71 2.88 -1.36
N ASN A 186 18.32 1.72 -1.13
CA ASN A 186 19.38 1.18 -1.98
C ASN A 186 19.46 -0.36 -1.88
N PRO A 187 20.09 -1.04 -2.86
CA PRO A 187 20.21 -2.50 -2.89
C PRO A 187 20.96 -3.11 -1.70
N ALA A 188 21.96 -2.40 -1.15
CA ALA A 188 22.73 -2.91 -0.02
C ALA A 188 21.88 -3.00 1.26
N SER A 189 20.98 -2.03 1.48
CA SER A 189 20.02 -2.05 2.58
C SER A 189 19.01 -3.19 2.44
N ALA A 190 18.53 -3.46 1.23
CA ALA A 190 17.66 -4.60 0.96
C ALA A 190 18.36 -5.95 1.23
N ALA A 191 19.61 -6.08 0.78
CA ALA A 191 20.42 -7.28 1.03
C ALA A 191 20.64 -7.51 2.53
N ALA A 192 21.01 -6.45 3.27
CA ALA A 192 21.21 -6.53 4.72
C ALA A 192 19.93 -6.89 5.48
N ALA A 193 18.77 -6.38 5.05
CA ALA A 193 17.49 -6.77 5.61
C ALA A 193 17.19 -8.26 5.42
N ARG A 194 17.43 -8.78 4.21
CA ARG A 194 17.28 -10.22 3.94
C ARG A 194 18.26 -11.07 4.75
N ASP A 195 19.51 -10.63 4.90
CA ASP A 195 20.49 -11.34 5.72
C ASP A 195 20.07 -11.39 7.20
N ASP A 196 19.56 -10.28 7.74
CA ASP A 196 19.02 -10.24 9.11
C ASP A 196 17.78 -11.14 9.23
N PHE A 197 16.90 -11.16 8.21
CA PHE A 197 15.72 -12.00 8.21
C PHE A 197 16.07 -13.50 8.20
N ARG A 198 17.04 -13.92 7.39
CA ARG A 198 17.53 -15.31 7.36
C ARG A 198 18.05 -15.77 8.71
N LYS A 199 18.77 -14.90 9.43
CA LYS A 199 19.28 -15.19 10.79
C LYS A 199 18.16 -15.32 11.81
N LEU A 200 17.05 -14.61 11.59
CA LEU A 200 15.95 -14.50 12.53
C LEU A 200 14.90 -15.61 12.36
N HIS A 201 14.60 -16.00 11.12
CA HIS A 201 13.47 -16.91 10.81
C HIS A 201 13.91 -18.21 10.10
N HIS A 202 15.11 -18.25 9.52
CA HIS A 202 15.67 -19.40 8.79
C HIS A 202 14.91 -19.85 7.52
N ASP A 203 13.80 -19.19 7.15
CA ASP A 203 13.08 -19.40 5.88
C ASP A 203 13.54 -18.38 4.81
N GLU A 204 14.08 -18.86 3.70
CA GLU A 204 14.58 -18.03 2.59
C GLU A 204 13.50 -17.65 1.56
N HIS A 205 12.33 -18.30 1.61
CA HIS A 205 11.26 -18.14 0.63
C HIS A 205 10.05 -17.38 1.20
N MET A 206 10.14 -16.95 2.45
CA MET A 206 9.10 -16.20 3.12
C MET A 206 8.86 -14.84 2.43
N THR A 207 7.60 -14.56 2.13
CA THR A 207 7.12 -13.28 1.59
C THR A 207 6.35 -12.53 2.67
N TRP A 208 5.99 -11.28 2.41
CA TRP A 208 5.10 -10.54 3.32
C TRP A 208 3.77 -11.30 3.58
N MET A 209 3.26 -12.11 2.65
CA MET A 209 1.98 -12.84 2.83
C MET A 209 2.13 -14.25 3.38
N THR A 210 3.20 -14.95 3.03
CA THR A 210 3.48 -16.30 3.54
C THR A 210 4.15 -16.25 4.91
N ALA A 211 4.22 -15.05 5.50
CA ALA A 211 4.80 -14.79 6.81
C ALA A 211 4.05 -15.49 7.93
N GLN A 212 4.38 -16.76 8.12
CA GLN A 212 4.00 -17.52 9.30
C GLN A 212 5.15 -17.43 10.29
N PHE A 213 4.97 -16.58 11.29
CA PHE A 213 5.90 -16.49 12.40
C PHE A 213 5.60 -17.63 13.38
N PRO A 214 6.62 -18.38 13.84
CA PRO A 214 6.42 -19.40 14.86
C PRO A 214 5.77 -18.85 16.11
N GLU A 215 5.10 -19.71 16.87
CA GLU A 215 4.51 -19.30 18.14
C GLU A 215 5.55 -18.68 19.09
N GLY A 216 5.15 -17.57 19.73
CA GLY A 216 6.01 -16.80 20.62
C GLY A 216 7.18 -16.07 19.94
N PHE A 217 7.29 -16.08 18.60
CA PHE A 217 8.35 -15.39 17.87
C PHE A 217 8.43 -13.90 18.24
N PHE A 218 7.31 -13.18 18.10
CA PHE A 218 7.27 -11.75 18.40
C PHE A 218 7.40 -11.46 19.89
N ASP A 219 6.90 -12.34 20.77
CA ASP A 219 7.06 -12.17 22.22
C ASP A 219 8.55 -12.22 22.61
N ARG A 220 9.30 -13.21 22.10
CA ARG A 220 10.75 -13.28 22.29
C ARG A 220 11.45 -12.05 21.72
N LEU A 221 11.16 -11.72 20.45
CA LEU A 221 11.81 -10.62 19.75
C LEU A 221 11.61 -9.27 20.48
N LEU A 222 10.37 -8.97 20.88
CA LEU A 222 10.02 -7.70 21.51
C LEU A 222 10.52 -7.59 22.95
N ARG A 223 10.72 -8.71 23.67
CA ARG A 223 11.26 -8.70 25.04
C ARG A 223 12.76 -8.46 25.10
N THR A 224 13.51 -8.89 24.09
CA THR A 224 14.98 -8.91 24.14
C THR A 224 15.64 -7.86 23.27
N THR A 225 14.89 -7.19 22.39
CA THR A 225 15.45 -6.33 21.34
C THR A 225 14.96 -4.90 21.49
N PRO A 226 15.86 -3.90 21.64
CA PRO A 226 15.48 -2.50 21.58
C PRO A 226 14.84 -2.13 20.22
N LEU A 227 13.84 -1.26 20.19
CA LEU A 227 13.11 -0.91 18.96
C LEU A 227 13.99 -0.34 17.84
N LYS A 228 15.01 0.45 18.21
CA LYS A 228 16.00 1.02 17.28
C LYS A 228 16.87 -0.06 16.61
N ASP A 229 17.01 -1.20 17.28
CA ASP A 229 17.88 -2.31 16.87
C ASP A 229 17.07 -3.46 16.27
N MET A 230 15.75 -3.28 16.05
CA MET A 230 14.87 -4.31 15.49
C MET A 230 15.45 -4.87 14.20
N PRO A 231 15.82 -6.17 14.18
CA PRO A 231 16.35 -6.83 13.01
C PRO A 231 15.39 -6.64 11.84
N VAL A 232 15.95 -6.55 10.63
CA VAL A 232 15.20 -6.34 9.38
C VAL A 232 14.58 -4.93 9.29
N ALA A 233 13.70 -4.54 10.22
CA ALA A 233 12.98 -3.26 10.20
C ALA A 233 13.92 -2.03 10.30
N ARG A 234 15.04 -2.13 11.03
CA ARG A 234 16.08 -1.07 11.11
C ARG A 234 16.64 -0.64 9.75
N HIS A 235 16.48 -1.45 8.71
CA HIS A 235 16.93 -1.15 7.35
C HIS A 235 15.94 -0.27 6.57
N LEU A 236 14.70 -0.09 7.06
CA LEU A 236 13.70 0.78 6.44
C LEU A 236 13.86 2.23 6.92
N SER A 237 13.87 3.17 5.97
CA SER A 237 14.01 4.59 6.29
C SER A 237 12.83 5.13 7.08
N PHE A 238 11.59 4.75 6.74
CA PHE A 238 10.42 5.19 7.49
C PHE A 238 10.45 4.70 8.94
N TRP A 239 10.96 3.48 9.20
CA TRP A 239 11.09 2.95 10.56
C TRP A 239 12.11 3.74 11.38
N ARG A 240 13.29 4.00 10.82
CA ARG A 240 14.32 4.84 11.47
C ARG A 240 13.79 6.24 11.75
N GLN A 241 13.17 6.88 10.75
CA GLN A 241 12.58 8.21 10.91
C GLN A 241 11.50 8.23 12.00
N TRP A 242 10.66 7.20 12.08
CA TRP A 242 9.64 7.06 13.12
C TRP A 242 10.26 6.95 14.52
N ILE A 243 11.27 6.11 14.70
CA ILE A 243 11.99 5.95 15.98
C ILE A 243 12.70 7.24 16.40
N ASP A 244 13.43 7.86 15.48
CA ASP A 244 14.27 9.03 15.76
C ASP A 244 13.45 10.29 16.07
N ASN A 245 12.20 10.35 15.59
CA ASN A 245 11.31 11.51 15.75
C ASN A 245 10.10 11.22 16.65
N ARG A 246 10.10 10.12 17.42
CA ARG A 246 8.96 9.71 18.26
C ARG A 246 8.49 10.80 19.25
N GLU A 247 9.44 11.59 19.76
CA GLU A 247 9.19 12.69 20.73
C GLU A 247 8.87 14.02 20.03
N ASN A 248 9.16 14.14 18.73
CA ASN A 248 8.96 15.38 17.97
C ASN A 248 8.51 15.10 16.52
N PRO A 249 7.24 14.70 16.36
CA PRO A 249 6.71 14.25 15.07
C PRO A 249 6.67 15.33 13.98
N THR A 250 6.68 16.61 14.37
CA THR A 250 6.63 17.74 13.44
C THR A 250 7.91 17.92 12.60
N ARG A 251 9.03 17.32 13.03
CA ARG A 251 10.32 17.35 12.30
C ARG A 251 10.43 16.31 11.20
N SER A 252 9.52 15.33 11.13
CA SER A 252 9.60 14.21 10.17
C SER A 252 9.29 14.57 8.71
N GLY A 253 9.16 15.85 8.35
CA GLY A 253 8.84 16.27 6.97
C GLY A 253 7.42 15.92 6.50
N THR A 254 6.62 15.27 7.35
CA THR A 254 5.28 14.78 7.04
C THR A 254 4.25 15.93 7.03
N ARG A 255 4.13 16.60 5.88
CA ARG A 255 3.10 17.63 5.63
C ARG A 255 1.77 17.07 5.12
N CYS A 256 1.44 15.81 5.40
CA CYS A 256 0.06 15.37 5.30
C CYS A 256 -0.58 15.58 6.67
N GLY A 257 -1.60 16.43 6.73
CA GLY A 257 -2.33 16.75 7.97
C GLY A 257 -2.83 15.50 8.71
N VAL A 258 -2.98 14.38 7.99
CA VAL A 258 -3.35 13.08 8.52
C VAL A 258 -2.20 12.50 9.37
N GLN A 259 -0.97 12.36 8.87
CA GLN A 259 0.20 11.96 9.68
C GLN A 259 0.58 12.94 10.79
N ALA A 260 0.56 14.24 10.53
CA ALA A 260 0.87 15.24 11.55
C ALA A 260 -0.19 15.25 12.69
N SER A 261 -1.45 14.89 12.40
CA SER A 261 -2.50 14.75 13.42
C SER A 261 -2.38 13.47 14.25
N TRP A 262 -1.86 12.38 13.68
CA TRP A 262 -1.62 11.12 14.39
C TRP A 262 -0.69 11.30 15.58
N TRP A 263 0.23 12.26 15.47
CA TRP A 263 1.24 12.49 16.48
C TRP A 263 1.01 13.72 17.35
N ARG A 264 0.31 14.76 16.88
CA ARG A 264 -0.04 15.93 17.72
C ARG A 264 -0.94 15.53 18.91
N ASN A 265 -1.69 14.44 18.78
CA ASN A 265 -2.57 13.93 19.83
C ASN A 265 -1.89 12.89 20.74
N ALA A 266 -0.71 12.39 20.37
CA ALA A 266 0.12 11.57 21.24
C ALA A 266 0.87 12.46 22.23
N ARG A 267 0.16 12.97 23.26
CA ARG A 267 0.85 13.50 24.44
C ARG A 267 1.41 12.31 25.20
N TRP A 268 2.67 11.97 24.92
CA TRP A 268 3.46 11.08 25.75
C TRP A 268 3.74 11.83 27.06
N ASN A 269 2.83 11.74 28.02
CA ASN A 269 3.15 12.12 29.39
C ASN A 269 4.15 11.07 29.89
N GLY A 270 5.36 11.54 30.21
CA GLY A 270 6.48 10.71 30.68
C GLY A 270 6.28 10.12 32.06
#